data_AF-A0A1B7ME78-F1
#
_entry.id   AF-A0A1B7ME78-F1
#
_cell.length_a   1.000
_cell.length_b   1.000
_cell.length_c   1.000
_cell.angle_alpha   90.00
_cell.angle_beta   90.00
_cell.angle_gamma   90.00
#
_symmetry.space_group_name_H-M   'P 1'
#
loop_
_entity.id
_entity.type
_entity.pdbx_description
1 polymer ?
#
loop_
_entity_poly.entity_id
_entity_poly.type
_entity_poly.pdbx_seq_one_letter_code
_entity_poly.pdbx_strand_id
1 'polypeptide(L)'
;PNLAIFRDYAMKPDPTSSLPPSILLSHSDTCLTVFDAFPKSIFHLLVIPRIKPPFSARHLADLRSLLQCKTDVAKELLMNLNEEANKVKMMIEEEMMKRYKFKWDIWMGFHPISSMEHLHLHVLSADLCSPKLKLKKHFNSFHPNLGFFLHLKDVLSWFDADPSYYRRMVKLDRSQYEPLLRDGDLCCWRCDRALGSMPKLKAHLQDDFDKLTKREKATLERK
;
A
#
# COMPACT_ATOMS: atom_id res chain seq x y z
N PRO A 1 -15.52 -1.58 -13.68
CA PRO A 1 -14.51 -0.58 -13.26
C PRO A 1 -13.44 -0.42 -14.34
N ASN A 2 -13.00 0.79 -14.66
CA ASN A 2 -11.83 0.99 -15.53
C ASN A 2 -10.58 0.54 -14.74
N LEU A 3 -10.04 -0.63 -15.08
CA LEU A 3 -8.87 -1.20 -14.38
C LEU A 3 -7.60 -0.39 -14.63
N ALA A 4 -7.55 0.45 -15.68
CA ALA A 4 -6.39 1.21 -16.10
C ALA A 4 -6.43 2.68 -15.69
N ILE A 5 -7.34 3.09 -14.80
CA ILE A 5 -7.49 4.51 -14.42
C ILE A 5 -6.20 5.14 -13.88
N PHE A 6 -5.36 4.37 -13.17
CA PHE A 6 -4.06 4.85 -12.68
C PHE A 6 -3.06 5.10 -13.82
N ARG A 7 -3.13 4.32 -14.90
CA ARG A 7 -2.35 4.58 -16.12
C ARG A 7 -2.76 5.92 -16.73
N ASP A 8 -4.07 6.20 -16.79
CA ASP A 8 -4.59 7.47 -17.33
C ASP A 8 -4.09 8.67 -16.52
N TYR A 9 -3.97 8.53 -15.19
CA TYR A 9 -3.37 9.54 -14.32
C TYR A 9 -1.88 9.70 -14.60
N ALA A 10 -1.14 8.58 -14.64
CA ALA A 10 0.32 8.56 -14.81
C ALA A 10 0.81 9.12 -16.16
N MET A 11 -0.06 9.18 -17.16
CA MET A 11 0.21 9.78 -18.49
C MET A 11 -0.04 11.29 -18.55
N LYS A 12 -0.65 11.91 -17.53
CA LYS A 12 -0.94 13.34 -17.56
C LYS A 12 0.38 14.15 -17.56
N PRO A 13 0.61 15.03 -18.56
CA PRO A 13 1.82 15.84 -18.62
C PRO A 13 1.85 16.88 -17.48
N ASP A 14 0.70 17.49 -17.20
CA ASP A 14 0.46 18.37 -16.06
C ASP A 14 -0.67 17.80 -15.18
N PRO A 15 -0.33 17.02 -14.13
CA PRO A 15 -1.31 16.43 -13.23
C PRO A 15 -2.14 17.48 -12.46
N THR A 16 -1.56 18.64 -12.14
CA THR A 16 -2.21 19.64 -11.28
C THR A 16 -3.38 20.32 -11.97
N SER A 17 -3.28 20.59 -13.27
CA SER A 17 -4.41 21.14 -14.04
C SER A 17 -5.43 20.09 -14.49
N SER A 18 -5.06 18.81 -14.49
CA SER A 18 -5.87 17.74 -15.09
C SER A 18 -6.52 16.77 -14.12
N LEU A 19 -6.06 16.72 -12.86
CA LEU A 19 -6.65 15.90 -11.80
C LEU A 19 -7.17 16.79 -10.66
N PRO A 20 -8.39 16.55 -10.17
CA PRO A 20 -8.93 17.34 -9.06
C PRO A 20 -8.16 17.06 -7.75
N PRO A 21 -8.13 18.01 -6.80
CA PRO A 21 -7.49 17.83 -5.48
C PRO A 21 -8.07 16.68 -4.64
N SER A 22 -9.29 16.22 -4.96
CA SER A 22 -9.89 15.04 -4.33
C SER A 22 -9.28 13.71 -4.80
N ILE A 23 -8.51 13.73 -5.89
CA ILE A 23 -7.80 12.57 -6.44
C ILE A 23 -6.30 12.73 -6.20
N LEU A 24 -5.73 13.86 -6.58
CA LEU A 24 -4.29 14.12 -6.52
C LEU A 24 -3.93 14.82 -5.20
N LEU A 25 -3.10 14.18 -4.37
CA LEU A 25 -2.51 14.81 -3.18
C LEU A 25 -1.28 15.65 -3.55
N SER A 26 -0.36 15.04 -4.29
CA SER A 26 0.92 15.65 -4.66
C SER A 26 1.51 14.95 -5.89
N HIS A 27 2.51 15.56 -6.51
CA HIS A 27 3.27 14.93 -7.58
C HIS A 27 4.72 15.39 -7.59
N SER A 28 5.57 14.59 -8.22
CA SER A 28 6.96 14.91 -8.54
C SER A 28 7.21 14.70 -10.04
N ASP A 29 8.47 14.79 -10.46
CA ASP A 29 8.85 14.45 -11.82
C ASP A 29 8.70 12.97 -12.12
N THR A 30 8.82 12.10 -11.12
CA THR A 30 8.82 10.64 -11.29
C THR A 30 7.54 9.97 -10.84
N CYS A 31 6.80 10.56 -9.89
CA CYS A 31 5.63 9.92 -9.28
C CYS A 31 4.43 10.86 -9.13
N LEU A 32 3.24 10.28 -8.99
CA LEU A 32 2.03 10.93 -8.48
C LEU A 32 1.64 10.27 -7.16
N THR A 33 1.12 11.04 -6.22
CA THR A 33 0.46 10.52 -5.03
C THR A 33 -1.04 10.80 -5.13
N VAL A 34 -1.83 9.74 -5.10
CA VAL A 34 -3.29 9.83 -5.21
C VAL A 34 -3.99 9.21 -4.00
N PHE A 35 -5.19 9.71 -3.69
CA PHE A 35 -6.06 9.10 -2.69
C PHE A 35 -6.65 7.79 -3.23
N ASP A 36 -6.64 6.71 -2.44
CA ASP A 36 -7.36 5.49 -2.81
C ASP A 36 -8.88 5.77 -2.75
N ALA A 37 -9.61 5.49 -3.83
CA ALA A 37 -11.06 5.72 -3.89
C ALA A 37 -11.87 4.76 -2.99
N PHE A 38 -11.25 3.66 -2.55
CA PHE A 38 -11.81 2.62 -1.71
C PHE A 38 -10.86 2.32 -0.53
N PRO A 39 -10.50 3.31 0.30
CA PRO A 39 -9.43 3.19 1.29
C PRO A 39 -9.70 2.04 2.26
N LYS A 40 -8.70 1.21 2.57
CA LYS A 40 -8.88 0.07 3.51
C LYS A 40 -8.57 0.41 4.98
N SER A 41 -8.00 1.58 5.23
CA SER A 41 -7.66 2.15 6.54
C SER A 41 -8.09 3.61 6.61
N ILE A 42 -7.93 4.24 7.78
CA ILE A 42 -8.20 5.68 7.97
C ILE A 42 -7.42 6.53 6.97
N PHE A 43 -6.13 6.25 6.78
CA PHE A 43 -5.30 6.84 5.73
C PHE A 43 -4.91 5.75 4.75
N HIS A 44 -5.16 5.98 3.46
CA HIS A 44 -4.77 5.04 2.40
C HIS A 44 -4.54 5.83 1.11
N LEU A 45 -3.27 5.90 0.72
CA LEU A 45 -2.82 6.57 -0.49
C LEU A 45 -2.04 5.61 -1.36
N LEU A 46 -1.92 5.98 -2.63
CA LEU A 46 -1.18 5.23 -3.63
C LEU A 46 -0.10 6.15 -4.21
N VAL A 47 1.15 5.70 -4.18
CA VAL A 47 2.24 6.32 -4.93
C VAL A 47 2.38 5.57 -6.25
N ILE A 48 2.19 6.26 -7.36
CA ILE A 48 2.20 5.68 -8.71
C ILE A 48 3.31 6.32 -9.54
N PRO A 49 4.15 5.53 -10.24
CA PRO A 49 5.19 6.07 -11.12
C PRO A 49 4.54 6.68 -12.37
N ARG A 50 5.11 7.78 -12.87
CA ARG A 50 4.70 8.38 -14.14
C ARG A 50 5.22 7.54 -15.31
N ILE A 51 4.54 7.60 -16.45
CA ILE A 51 4.99 6.91 -17.67
C ILE A 51 5.93 7.86 -18.42
N LYS A 52 7.24 7.66 -18.22
CA LYS A 52 8.31 8.43 -18.87
C LYS A 52 9.43 7.49 -19.31
N PRO A 53 10.17 7.80 -20.38
CA PRO A 53 11.35 7.03 -20.76
C PRO A 53 12.31 6.83 -19.57
N PRO A 54 12.91 5.63 -19.41
CA PRO A 54 12.85 4.47 -20.31
C PRO A 54 11.60 3.58 -20.11
N PHE A 55 10.69 3.93 -19.21
CA PHE A 55 9.53 3.13 -18.86
C PHE A 55 8.35 3.36 -19.81
N SER A 56 7.73 2.25 -20.21
CA SER A 56 6.47 2.25 -20.95
C SER A 56 5.34 1.77 -20.03
N ALA A 57 4.10 1.91 -20.49
CA ALA A 57 2.94 1.36 -19.78
C ALA A 57 3.04 -0.15 -19.52
N ARG A 58 3.77 -0.90 -20.37
CA ARG A 58 4.01 -2.33 -20.17
C ARG A 58 4.98 -2.59 -19.03
N HIS A 59 6.07 -1.83 -18.94
CA HIS A 59 7.05 -1.96 -17.85
C HIS A 59 6.41 -1.66 -16.49
N LEU A 60 5.46 -0.72 -16.47
CA LEU A 60 4.78 -0.27 -15.26
C LEU A 60 3.39 -0.91 -15.08
N ALA A 61 3.06 -2.02 -15.76
CA ALA A 61 1.74 -2.62 -15.64
C ALA A 61 1.44 -3.11 -14.21
N ASP A 62 2.44 -3.68 -13.54
CA ASP A 62 2.41 -4.15 -12.16
C ASP A 62 3.85 -4.33 -11.62
N LEU A 63 3.99 -4.77 -10.36
CA LEU A 63 5.31 -5.00 -9.75
C LEU A 63 6.11 -6.08 -10.49
N ARG A 64 5.44 -7.15 -10.93
CA ARG A 64 6.09 -8.26 -11.65
C ARG A 64 6.70 -7.79 -12.97
N SER A 65 5.99 -6.95 -13.71
CA SER A 65 6.43 -6.39 -14.99
C SER A 65 7.65 -5.47 -14.80
N LEU A 66 7.66 -4.67 -13.74
CA LEU A 66 8.82 -3.86 -13.40
C LEU A 66 10.04 -4.73 -13.06
N LEU A 67 9.86 -5.76 -12.23
CA LEU A 67 10.95 -6.64 -11.79
C LEU A 67 11.51 -7.54 -12.90
N GLN A 68 10.87 -7.59 -14.07
CA GLN A 68 11.40 -8.24 -15.28
C GLN A 68 12.27 -7.30 -16.13
N CYS A 69 12.32 -6.01 -15.82
CA CYS A 69 13.24 -5.07 -16.44
C CYS A 69 14.68 -5.32 -15.97
N LYS A 70 15.65 -4.55 -16.50
CA LYS A 70 17.02 -4.60 -15.99
C LYS A 70 17.03 -4.25 -14.49
N THR A 71 17.78 -5.03 -13.72
CA THR A 71 17.76 -4.99 -12.24
C THR A 71 18.08 -3.61 -11.67
N ASP A 72 19.09 -2.94 -12.21
CA ASP A 72 19.50 -1.58 -11.84
C ASP A 72 18.39 -0.56 -12.11
N VAL A 73 17.79 -0.61 -13.29
CA VAL A 73 16.69 0.28 -13.71
C VAL A 73 15.44 0.06 -12.85
N ALA A 74 15.09 -1.19 -12.56
CA ALA A 74 13.97 -1.51 -11.67
C ALA A 74 14.23 -1.05 -10.23
N LYS A 75 15.46 -1.23 -9.72
CA LYS A 75 15.88 -0.78 -8.39
C LYS A 75 15.77 0.74 -8.25
N GLU A 76 16.24 1.48 -9.25
CA GLU A 76 16.16 2.94 -9.26
C GLU A 76 14.71 3.44 -9.18
N LEU A 77 13.79 2.86 -9.97
CA LEU A 77 12.38 3.25 -9.89
C LEU A 77 11.74 2.91 -8.53
N LEU A 78 12.09 1.76 -7.94
CA LEU A 78 11.62 1.43 -6.58
C LEU A 78 12.21 2.36 -5.51
N MET A 79 13.44 2.85 -5.68
CA MET A 79 14.02 3.86 -4.80
C MET A 79 13.29 5.21 -4.92
N ASN A 80 12.92 5.63 -6.13
CA ASN A 80 12.08 6.82 -6.33
C ASN A 80 10.72 6.68 -5.65
N LEU A 81 10.07 5.51 -5.79
CA LEU A 81 8.82 5.22 -5.07
C LEU A 81 9.00 5.23 -3.56
N ASN A 82 10.13 4.73 -3.05
CA ASN A 82 10.45 4.74 -1.63
C ASN A 82 10.65 6.16 -1.10
N GLU A 83 11.36 7.03 -1.81
CA GLU A 83 11.53 8.43 -1.41
C GLU A 83 10.18 9.14 -1.33
N GLU A 84 9.34 9.01 -2.36
CA GLU A 84 8.02 9.61 -2.40
C GLU A 84 7.09 9.03 -1.33
N ALA A 85 7.10 7.72 -1.10
CA ALA A 85 6.32 7.10 -0.04
C ALA A 85 6.73 7.57 1.36
N ASN A 86 8.02 7.85 1.61
CA ASN A 86 8.47 8.44 2.87
C ASN A 86 7.95 9.87 3.05
N LYS A 87 7.88 10.69 1.97
CA LYS A 87 7.23 12.01 2.02
C LYS A 87 5.73 11.87 2.36
N VAL A 88 5.04 10.93 1.73
CA VAL A 88 3.62 10.65 2.01
C VAL A 88 3.42 10.16 3.43
N LYS A 89 4.30 9.28 3.94
CA LYS A 89 4.30 8.83 5.33
C LYS A 89 4.38 10.02 6.30
N MET A 90 5.28 10.97 6.05
CA MET A 90 5.37 12.19 6.87
C MET A 90 4.07 13.00 6.86
N MET A 91 3.46 13.20 5.67
CA MET A 91 2.17 13.89 5.57
C MET A 91 1.05 13.18 6.33
N ILE A 92 1.00 11.85 6.26
CA ILE A 92 0.05 11.05 7.06
C ILE A 92 0.31 11.27 8.56
N GLU A 93 1.57 11.19 9.00
CA GLU A 93 1.94 11.38 10.40
C GLU A 93 1.58 12.79 10.92
N GLU A 94 1.73 13.83 10.08
CA GLU A 94 1.28 15.19 10.40
C GLU A 94 -0.24 15.25 10.57
N GLU A 95 -1.01 14.63 9.67
CA GLU A 95 -2.47 14.55 9.78
C GLU A 95 -2.93 13.69 10.96
N MET A 96 -2.20 12.63 11.30
CA MET A 96 -2.40 11.83 12.53
C MET A 96 -2.23 12.74 13.76
N MET A 97 -1.13 13.49 13.84
CA MET A 97 -0.90 14.42 14.95
C MET A 97 -1.94 15.54 15.00
N LYS A 98 -2.35 16.09 13.86
CA LYS A 98 -3.35 17.15 13.79
C LYS A 98 -4.72 16.68 14.29
N ARG A 99 -5.19 15.53 13.80
CA ARG A 99 -6.55 15.00 14.05
C ARG A 99 -6.67 14.17 15.33
N TYR A 100 -5.65 13.38 15.65
CA TYR A 100 -5.69 12.38 16.72
C TYR A 100 -4.74 12.69 17.87
N LYS A 101 -3.75 13.56 17.68
CA LYS A 101 -2.71 13.94 18.66
C LYS A 101 -1.69 12.84 19.00
N PHE A 102 -1.74 11.71 18.31
CA PHE A 102 -0.73 10.64 18.39
C PHE A 102 -0.54 10.02 17.01
N LYS A 103 0.55 9.26 16.84
CA LYS A 103 0.87 8.52 15.61
C LYS A 103 0.68 7.02 15.84
N TRP A 104 0.38 6.29 14.79
CA TRP A 104 0.41 4.83 14.77
C TRP A 104 1.06 4.34 13.47
N ASP A 105 1.29 3.03 13.39
CA ASP A 105 2.07 2.44 12.31
C ASP A 105 1.48 2.74 10.93
N ILE A 106 2.38 2.94 9.96
CA ILE A 106 2.08 3.11 8.54
C ILE A 106 2.84 2.03 7.79
N TRP A 107 2.11 1.31 6.95
CA TRP A 107 2.66 0.27 6.08
C TRP A 107 2.87 0.83 4.67
N MET A 108 3.95 0.38 4.05
CA MET A 108 4.32 0.72 2.68
C MET A 108 4.63 -0.56 1.94
N GLY A 109 3.89 -0.88 0.88
CA GLY A 109 4.07 -2.15 0.19
C GLY A 109 3.18 -2.36 -1.02
N PHE A 110 3.39 -3.50 -1.66
CA PHE A 110 2.74 -3.87 -2.90
C PHE A 110 1.87 -5.10 -2.69
N HIS A 111 0.85 -5.22 -3.52
CA HIS A 111 0.25 -6.51 -3.79
C HIS A 111 1.04 -7.22 -4.91
N PRO A 112 1.40 -8.50 -4.75
CA PRO A 112 2.12 -9.29 -5.76
C PRO A 112 1.24 -9.50 -6.99
N ILE A 113 -0.05 -9.73 -6.77
CA ILE A 113 -1.08 -9.81 -7.81
C ILE A 113 -2.01 -8.62 -7.62
N SER A 114 -1.83 -7.61 -8.47
CA SER A 114 -2.56 -6.35 -8.36
C SER A 114 -4.00 -6.47 -8.87
N SER A 115 -4.94 -5.77 -8.22
CA SER A 115 -6.33 -5.68 -8.67
C SER A 115 -6.58 -4.59 -9.71
N MET A 116 -5.64 -3.66 -9.86
CA MET A 116 -5.70 -2.55 -10.83
C MET A 116 -4.46 -2.61 -11.71
N GLU A 117 -4.60 -2.24 -12.98
CA GLU A 117 -3.46 -2.04 -13.85
C GLU A 117 -2.75 -0.75 -13.49
N HIS A 118 -1.45 -0.74 -13.77
CA HIS A 118 -0.46 0.27 -13.38
C HIS A 118 0.09 0.03 -11.98
N LEU A 119 1.41 -0.03 -11.87
CA LEU A 119 2.15 -0.19 -10.63
C LEU A 119 1.73 0.88 -9.63
N HIS A 120 1.43 0.46 -8.40
CA HIS A 120 1.10 1.37 -7.31
C HIS A 120 1.63 0.80 -6.00
N LEU A 121 2.32 1.65 -5.26
CA LEU A 121 2.76 1.39 -3.91
C LEU A 121 1.69 1.87 -2.95
N HIS A 122 1.15 0.97 -2.13
CA HIS A 122 0.22 1.33 -1.07
C HIS A 122 0.98 2.00 0.07
N VAL A 123 0.48 3.14 0.54
CA VAL A 123 0.91 3.82 1.77
C VAL A 123 -0.32 3.99 2.63
N LEU A 124 -0.46 3.15 3.66
CA LEU A 124 -1.68 3.09 4.47
C LEU A 124 -1.38 2.97 5.95
N SER A 125 -2.26 3.53 6.77
CA SER A 125 -2.19 3.38 8.21
C SER A 125 -2.61 1.97 8.65
N ALA A 126 -2.01 1.44 9.71
CA ALA A 126 -2.14 0.04 10.09
C ALA A 126 -3.53 -0.35 10.66
N ASP A 127 -4.38 0.62 10.99
CA ASP A 127 -5.66 0.40 11.67
C ASP A 127 -6.65 -0.50 10.91
N LEU A 128 -6.62 -0.52 9.57
CA LEU A 128 -7.60 -1.21 8.72
C LEU A 128 -9.06 -0.87 9.10
N CYS A 129 -9.28 0.31 9.68
CA CYS A 129 -10.59 0.79 10.11
C CYS A 129 -11.23 1.59 8.99
N SER A 130 -11.98 0.90 8.12
CA SER A 130 -12.67 1.56 7.01
C SER A 130 -14.04 0.95 6.68
N PRO A 131 -15.04 1.77 6.29
CA PRO A 131 -16.28 1.26 5.72
C PRO A 131 -16.07 0.52 4.39
N LYS A 132 -15.00 0.80 3.64
CA LYS A 132 -14.68 0.15 2.35
C LYS A 132 -13.90 -1.17 2.51
N LEU A 133 -13.41 -1.49 3.71
CA LEU A 133 -12.96 -2.84 4.05
C LEU A 133 -14.19 -3.75 4.20
N LYS A 134 -14.52 -4.50 3.15
CA LYS A 134 -15.80 -5.24 3.05
C LYS A 134 -15.64 -6.76 2.94
N LEU A 135 -14.62 -7.22 2.22
CA LEU A 135 -14.46 -8.63 1.88
C LEU A 135 -13.24 -9.22 2.59
N LYS A 136 -13.26 -10.53 2.84
CA LYS A 136 -12.12 -11.28 3.39
C LYS A 136 -10.83 -11.01 2.61
N LYS A 137 -10.89 -11.08 1.28
CA LYS A 137 -9.76 -10.76 0.41
C LYS A 137 -9.22 -9.33 0.58
N HIS A 138 -10.06 -8.35 0.94
CA HIS A 138 -9.59 -6.99 1.19
C HIS A 138 -8.78 -6.92 2.49
N PHE A 139 -9.16 -7.69 3.51
CA PHE A 139 -8.39 -7.72 4.75
C PHE A 139 -7.11 -8.52 4.57
N ASN A 140 -7.22 -9.75 4.07
CA ASN A 140 -6.09 -10.65 3.86
C ASN A 140 -5.02 -10.04 2.96
N SER A 141 -5.39 -9.23 1.96
CA SER A 141 -4.41 -8.61 1.06
C SER A 141 -3.48 -7.59 1.75
N PHE A 142 -3.94 -6.99 2.86
CA PHE A 142 -3.16 -6.04 3.67
C PHE A 142 -2.70 -6.63 5.00
N HIS A 143 -2.97 -7.91 5.27
CA HIS A 143 -2.51 -8.54 6.51
C HIS A 143 -0.97 -8.65 6.47
N PRO A 144 -0.24 -7.96 7.36
CA PRO A 144 1.20 -7.75 7.23
C PRO A 144 2.02 -9.03 7.33
N ASN A 145 1.47 -10.07 7.99
CA ASN A 145 2.16 -11.34 8.22
C ASN A 145 1.65 -12.49 7.33
N LEU A 146 0.64 -12.25 6.49
CA LEU A 146 0.04 -13.33 5.66
C LEU A 146 0.88 -13.61 4.40
N GLY A 147 1.80 -12.72 4.05
CA GLY A 147 2.69 -12.86 2.89
C GLY A 147 2.11 -12.30 1.59
N PHE A 148 0.82 -11.94 1.54
CA PHE A 148 0.26 -11.26 0.37
C PHE A 148 0.64 -9.78 0.30
N PHE A 149 0.78 -9.09 1.44
CA PHE A 149 1.30 -7.73 1.45
C PHE A 149 2.83 -7.75 1.42
N LEU A 150 3.43 -7.40 0.29
CA LEU A 150 4.88 -7.34 0.15
C LEU A 150 5.38 -5.99 0.64
N HIS A 151 5.98 -5.95 1.82
CA HIS A 151 6.55 -4.72 2.35
C HIS A 151 7.64 -4.19 1.41
N LEU A 152 7.62 -2.87 1.16
CA LEU A 152 8.56 -2.21 0.27
C LEU A 152 10.02 -2.49 0.66
N LYS A 153 10.31 -2.49 1.96
CA LYS A 153 11.64 -2.82 2.50
C LYS A 153 12.09 -4.22 2.08
N ASP A 154 11.18 -5.20 2.12
CA ASP A 154 11.50 -6.57 1.75
C ASP A 154 11.75 -6.67 0.24
N VAL A 155 10.91 -6.02 -0.58
CA VAL A 155 11.12 -5.97 -2.04
C VAL A 155 12.46 -5.35 -2.41
N LEU A 156 12.84 -4.24 -1.75
CA LEU A 156 14.15 -3.59 -1.95
C LEU A 156 15.31 -4.51 -1.53
N SER A 157 15.15 -5.27 -0.43
CA SER A 157 16.19 -6.20 0.04
C SER A 157 16.50 -7.33 -0.95
N TRP A 158 15.57 -7.66 -1.85
CA TRP A 158 15.79 -8.71 -2.85
C TRP A 158 16.94 -8.38 -3.81
N PHE A 159 17.17 -7.09 -4.07
CA PHE A 159 18.23 -6.63 -4.97
C PHE A 159 19.64 -6.83 -4.41
N ASP A 160 19.75 -6.99 -3.10
CA ASP A 160 21.02 -7.23 -2.40
C ASP A 160 21.19 -8.72 -2.02
N ALA A 161 20.20 -9.55 -2.34
CA ALA A 161 20.22 -10.99 -2.09
C ALA A 161 20.99 -11.77 -3.17
N ASP A 162 21.24 -13.05 -2.90
CA ASP A 162 21.82 -13.96 -3.89
C ASP A 162 20.98 -13.99 -5.19
N PRO A 163 21.60 -14.03 -6.38
CA PRO A 163 20.87 -14.02 -7.65
C PRO A 163 19.83 -15.14 -7.81
N SER A 164 20.02 -16.30 -7.18
CA SER A 164 19.01 -17.37 -7.18
C SER A 164 17.78 -17.00 -6.36
N TYR A 165 17.97 -16.32 -5.23
CA TYR A 165 16.90 -15.81 -4.39
C TYR A 165 16.09 -14.74 -5.12
N TYR A 166 16.77 -13.75 -5.71
CA TYR A 166 16.12 -12.70 -6.51
C TYR A 166 15.26 -13.32 -7.62
N ARG A 167 15.85 -14.20 -8.45
CA ARG A 167 15.13 -14.88 -9.55
C ARG A 167 13.91 -15.68 -9.10
N ARG A 168 13.90 -16.19 -7.87
CA ARG A 168 12.74 -16.88 -7.30
C ARG A 168 11.66 -15.88 -6.89
N MET A 169 12.03 -14.83 -6.15
CA MET A 169 11.07 -13.87 -5.59
C MET A 169 10.36 -13.05 -6.68
N VAL A 170 11.08 -12.62 -7.72
CA VAL A 170 10.49 -11.78 -8.80
C VAL A 170 9.47 -12.50 -9.68
N LYS A 171 9.34 -13.83 -9.57
CA LYS A 171 8.35 -14.59 -10.35
C LYS A 171 6.93 -14.17 -10.01
N LEU A 172 6.68 -13.81 -8.75
CA LEU A 172 5.37 -13.41 -8.22
C LEU A 172 4.23 -14.30 -8.75
N ASP A 173 4.36 -15.61 -8.56
CA ASP A 173 3.46 -16.60 -9.15
C ASP A 173 2.06 -16.49 -8.54
N ARG A 174 1.04 -16.30 -9.40
CA ARG A 174 -0.37 -16.21 -8.97
C ARG A 174 -0.80 -17.42 -8.14
N SER A 175 -0.35 -18.62 -8.52
CA SER A 175 -0.69 -19.86 -7.81
C SER A 175 -0.17 -19.90 -6.38
N GLN A 176 0.90 -19.15 -6.07
CA GLN A 176 1.45 -19.01 -4.73
C GLN A 176 0.65 -18.01 -3.88
N TYR A 177 0.24 -16.89 -4.46
CA TYR A 177 -0.33 -15.77 -3.69
C TYR A 177 -1.86 -15.77 -3.62
N GLU A 178 -2.57 -16.18 -4.67
CA GLU A 178 -4.04 -16.17 -4.68
C GLU A 178 -4.68 -17.04 -3.59
N PRO A 179 -4.14 -18.24 -3.25
CA PRO A 179 -4.64 -19.04 -2.13
C PRO A 179 -4.62 -18.29 -0.79
N LEU A 180 -3.64 -17.42 -0.55
CA LEU A 180 -3.54 -16.65 0.71
C LEU A 180 -4.78 -15.78 0.95
N LEU A 181 -5.37 -15.22 -0.12
CA LEU A 181 -6.55 -14.37 -0.02
C LEU A 181 -7.84 -15.15 0.23
N ARG A 182 -7.94 -16.37 -0.33
CA ARG A 182 -9.14 -17.21 -0.27
C ARG A 182 -9.12 -18.07 1.00
N ASP A 183 -8.00 -18.75 1.21
CA ASP A 183 -7.85 -19.85 2.16
C ASP A 183 -7.29 -19.35 3.50
N GLY A 184 -6.50 -18.27 3.50
CA GLY A 184 -5.93 -17.69 4.73
C GLY A 184 -6.99 -17.23 5.73
N ASP A 185 -6.78 -17.46 7.02
CA ASP A 185 -7.77 -17.17 8.06
C ASP A 185 -8.01 -15.66 8.27
N LEU A 186 -9.20 -15.33 8.78
CA LEU A 186 -9.52 -13.98 9.23
C LEU A 186 -8.94 -13.74 10.63
N CYS A 187 -7.62 -13.67 10.74
CA CYS A 187 -6.93 -13.44 12.01
C CYS A 187 -6.54 -11.97 12.17
N CYS A 188 -6.70 -11.43 13.39
CA CYS A 188 -6.25 -10.08 13.68
C CYS A 188 -4.73 -10.01 13.62
N TRP A 189 -4.21 -9.03 12.89
CA TRP A 189 -2.76 -8.88 12.70
C TRP A 189 -2.01 -8.43 13.95
N ARG A 190 -2.71 -7.92 14.99
CA ARG A 190 -2.11 -7.45 16.24
C ARG A 190 -2.08 -8.51 17.34
N CYS A 191 -3.15 -9.29 17.47
CA CYS A 191 -3.35 -10.19 18.61
C CYS A 191 -3.56 -11.65 18.19
N ASP A 192 -3.44 -11.95 16.90
CA ASP A 192 -3.59 -13.29 16.29
C ASP A 192 -4.93 -13.97 16.54
N ARG A 193 -5.91 -13.26 17.11
CA ARG A 193 -7.25 -13.79 17.33
C ARG A 193 -7.89 -14.13 15.99
N ALA A 194 -8.46 -15.33 15.87
CA ALA A 194 -9.29 -15.71 14.72
C ALA A 194 -10.70 -15.12 14.85
N LEU A 195 -11.17 -14.46 13.79
CA LEU A 195 -12.48 -13.83 13.71
C LEU A 195 -13.31 -14.55 12.65
N GLY A 196 -14.36 -15.26 13.05
CA GLY A 196 -15.16 -16.09 12.13
C GLY A 196 -15.97 -15.34 11.06
N SER A 197 -15.89 -14.01 10.96
CA SER A 197 -16.58 -13.23 9.92
C SER A 197 -16.04 -11.80 9.79
N MET A 198 -16.22 -11.18 8.62
CA MET A 198 -15.85 -9.78 8.38
C MET A 198 -16.50 -8.79 9.36
N PRO A 199 -17.80 -8.85 9.70
CA PRO A 199 -18.38 -7.93 10.69
C PRO A 199 -17.72 -8.03 12.06
N LYS A 200 -17.46 -9.25 12.55
CA LYS A 200 -16.75 -9.46 13.82
C LYS A 200 -15.32 -8.91 13.78
N LEU A 201 -14.62 -9.11 12.66
CA LEU A 201 -13.29 -8.56 12.44
C LEU A 201 -13.30 -7.03 12.46
N LYS A 202 -14.21 -6.39 11.73
CA LYS A 202 -14.30 -4.93 11.70
C LYS A 202 -14.62 -4.34 13.06
N ALA A 203 -15.55 -4.96 13.80
CA ALA A 203 -15.88 -4.53 15.16
C ALA A 203 -14.66 -4.66 16.09
N HIS A 204 -13.88 -5.74 15.95
CA HIS A 204 -12.66 -5.94 16.73
C HIS A 204 -11.58 -4.92 16.39
N LEU A 205 -11.30 -4.65 15.10
CA LEU A 205 -10.33 -3.65 14.66
C LEU A 205 -10.70 -2.24 15.17
N GLN A 206 -12.00 -1.90 15.13
CA GLN A 206 -12.50 -0.62 15.62
C GLN A 206 -12.31 -0.49 17.14
N ASP A 207 -12.70 -1.53 17.91
CA ASP A 207 -12.52 -1.55 19.36
C ASP A 207 -11.04 -1.44 19.77
N ASP A 208 -10.15 -2.14 19.07
CA ASP A 208 -8.70 -2.03 19.27
C ASP A 208 -8.19 -0.60 19.02
N PHE A 209 -8.66 0.05 17.94
CA PHE A 209 -8.29 1.43 17.62
C PHE A 209 -8.86 2.46 18.60
N ASP A 210 -10.09 2.24 19.09
CA ASP A 210 -10.73 3.11 20.09
C ASP A 210 -10.00 3.00 21.44
N LYS A 211 -9.61 1.79 21.84
CA LYS A 211 -8.77 1.55 23.02
C LYS A 211 -7.41 2.21 22.91
N LEU A 212 -6.74 2.10 21.75
CA LEU A 212 -5.48 2.79 21.47
C LEU A 212 -5.67 4.31 21.62
N THR A 213 -6.68 4.87 20.97
CA THR A 213 -6.99 6.31 21.01
C THR A 213 -7.22 6.79 22.43
N LYS A 214 -8.01 6.06 23.23
CA LYS A 214 -8.28 6.40 24.63
C LYS A 214 -6.99 6.36 25.47
N ARG A 215 -6.15 5.35 25.27
CA ARG A 215 -4.87 5.20 25.96
C ARG A 215 -3.94 6.37 25.65
N GLU A 216 -3.75 6.72 24.38
CA GLU A 216 -2.84 7.79 23.98
C GLU A 216 -3.31 9.17 24.45
N LYS A 217 -4.62 9.45 24.41
CA LYS A 217 -5.20 10.67 24.98
C LYS A 217 -4.95 10.79 26.48
N ALA A 218 -5.16 9.72 27.23
CA ALA A 218 -4.88 9.69 28.67
C ALA A 218 -3.38 9.90 28.98
N THR A 219 -2.49 9.41 28.13
CA THR A 219 -1.04 9.66 28.25
C THR A 219 -0.69 11.13 27.99
N LEU A 220 -1.37 11.79 27.04
CA LEU A 220 -1.15 13.21 26.74
C LEU A 220 -1.64 14.13 27.87
N GLU A 221 -2.79 13.83 28.48
CA GLU A 221 -3.33 14.60 29.61
C GLU A 221 -2.48 14.52 30.88
N ARG A 222 -1.62 13.49 30.99
CA ARG A 222 -0.69 13.30 32.11
C ARG A 222 0.66 13.98 31.92
N LYS A 223 0.95 14.49 30.72
CA LYS A 223 2.19 15.20 30.37
C LYS A 223 1.97 16.70 30.42
#